data_AF-A0A945GK45-F1
#
_entry.id   AF-A0A945GK45-F1
#
_cell.length_a   1.000
_cell.length_b   1.000
_cell.length_c   1.000
_cell.angle_alpha   90.00
_cell.angle_beta   90.00
_cell.angle_gamma   90.00
#
_symmetry.space_group_name_H-M   'P 1'
#
loop_
_entity.id
_entity.type
_entity.pdbx_description
1 polymer ?
#
loop_
_entity_poly.entity_id
_entity_poly.type
_entity_poly.pdbx_seq_one_letter_code
_entity_poly.pdbx_strand_id
1 'polypeptide(L)'
;MSKPERLARRTVYTSNWVNLHLDRVRFPAGRIVEEHHVLDFPFEAVGVLVENDRDELLFVRAYRYVTDAVEWEIPAGRIEEGESAAAAARREVVEESGCLTEGHEEIYSYYPMNGIANQIFHIVRCRAASGTGEFDRNEV
;
A
#
# COMPACT_ATOMS: atom_id res chain seq x y z
N MET A 1 5.99 -6.92 26.96
CA MET A 1 6.99 -7.79 26.29
C MET A 1 8.24 -6.95 26.03
N SER A 2 9.44 -7.50 26.22
CA SER A 2 10.67 -6.85 25.76
C SER A 2 10.74 -6.92 24.23
N LYS A 3 11.20 -5.85 23.58
CA LYS A 3 11.30 -5.76 22.12
C LYS A 3 12.72 -6.10 21.64
N PRO A 4 12.90 -6.55 20.38
CA PRO A 4 14.22 -6.66 19.78
C PRO A 4 14.96 -5.32 19.77
N GLU A 5 16.29 -5.37 19.89
CA GLU A 5 17.18 -4.22 19.87
C GLU A 5 18.02 -4.24 18.58
N ARG A 6 17.97 -3.15 17.81
CA ARG A 6 18.85 -2.97 16.65
C ARG A 6 20.22 -2.48 17.11
N LEU A 7 21.24 -3.31 16.93
CA LEU A 7 22.62 -3.07 17.34
C LEU A 7 23.44 -2.32 16.26
N ALA A 8 23.14 -2.58 14.99
CA ALA A 8 23.77 -1.91 13.85
C ALA A 8 22.85 -2.00 12.62
N ARG A 9 23.10 -1.14 11.61
CA ARG A 9 22.43 -1.16 10.31
C ARG A 9 23.46 -0.98 9.20
N ARG A 10 23.36 -1.80 8.15
CA ARG A 10 24.06 -1.63 6.88
C ARG A 10 23.05 -1.42 5.77
N THR A 11 23.20 -0.35 4.99
CA THR A 11 22.36 -0.11 3.81
C THR A 11 22.95 -0.84 2.61
N VAL A 12 22.13 -1.64 1.93
CA VAL A 12 22.51 -2.39 0.73
C VAL A 12 22.07 -1.63 -0.53
N TYR A 13 20.87 -1.07 -0.50
CA TYR A 13 20.28 -0.35 -1.63
C TYR A 13 19.36 0.75 -1.14
N THR A 14 19.30 1.86 -1.90
CA THR A 14 18.35 2.96 -1.66
C THR A 14 17.80 3.49 -2.96
N SER A 15 16.53 3.87 -2.95
CA SER A 15 15.85 4.56 -4.03
C SER A 15 14.68 5.37 -3.48
N ASN A 16 13.98 6.10 -4.35
CA ASN A 16 12.72 6.75 -3.99
C ASN A 16 11.55 5.76 -3.87
N TRP A 17 11.76 4.47 -4.17
CA TRP A 17 10.70 3.45 -4.22
C TRP A 17 10.81 2.43 -3.09
N VAL A 18 11.99 1.86 -2.91
CA VAL A 18 12.29 0.87 -1.90
C VAL A 18 13.75 0.95 -1.49
N ASN A 19 13.99 0.76 -0.20
CA ASN A 19 15.30 0.68 0.42
C ASN A 19 15.49 -0.71 1.02
N LEU A 20 16.71 -1.24 0.98
CA LEU A 20 17.08 -2.50 1.61
C LEU A 20 18.19 -2.28 2.63
N HIS A 21 17.92 -2.68 3.87
CA HIS A 21 18.88 -2.67 4.96
C HIS A 21 19.09 -4.06 5.54
N LEU A 22 20.29 -4.28 6.08
CA LEU A 22 20.65 -5.42 6.90
C LEU A 22 20.91 -4.93 8.32
N ASP A 23 20.01 -5.28 9.22
CA ASP A 23 20.09 -4.91 10.64
C ASP A 23 20.72 -6.04 11.45
N ARG A 24 21.68 -5.70 12.31
CA ARG A 24 22.15 -6.60 13.35
C ARG A 24 21.21 -6.47 14.54
N VAL A 25 20.47 -7.52 14.89
CA VAL A 25 19.38 -7.47 15.86
C VAL A 25 19.59 -8.46 17.01
N ARG A 26 19.42 -8.00 18.25
CA ARG A 26 19.34 -8.85 19.45
C ARG A 26 17.89 -9.04 19.85
N PHE A 27 17.43 -10.29 19.87
CA PHE A 27 16.09 -10.66 20.32
C PHE A 27 16.02 -10.78 21.85
N PRO A 28 14.81 -10.71 22.45
CA PRO A 28 14.61 -10.80 23.89
C PRO A 28 15.26 -11.99 24.60
N ALA A 29 15.30 -13.16 23.93
CA ALA A 29 15.93 -14.37 24.45
C ALA A 29 17.46 -14.38 24.33
N GLY A 30 18.09 -13.26 23.95
CA GLY A 30 19.54 -13.12 23.79
C GLY A 30 20.09 -13.55 22.43
N ARG A 31 19.29 -14.22 21.59
CA ARG A 31 19.68 -14.59 20.22
C ARG A 31 20.04 -13.33 19.42
N ILE A 32 21.18 -13.38 18.74
CA ILE A 32 21.60 -12.35 17.80
C ILE A 32 21.38 -12.86 16.37
N VAL A 33 20.76 -12.02 15.54
CA VAL A 33 20.70 -12.16 14.09
C VAL A 33 21.67 -11.12 13.51
N GLU A 34 22.69 -11.60 12.81
CA GLU A 34 23.72 -10.72 12.25
C GLU A 34 23.19 -9.90 11.06
N GLU A 35 22.29 -10.48 10.27
CA GLU A 35 21.72 -9.85 9.07
C GLU A 35 20.20 -10.06 8.97
N HIS A 36 19.45 -9.22 9.65
CA HIS A 36 17.99 -9.16 9.51
C HIS A 36 17.63 -8.22 8.34
N HIS A 37 16.95 -8.76 7.33
CA HIS A 37 16.57 -7.99 6.13
C HIS A 37 15.39 -7.08 6.45
N VAL A 38 15.54 -5.79 6.14
CA VAL A 38 14.51 -4.78 6.34
C VAL A 38 14.26 -4.08 5.00
N LEU A 39 13.05 -4.27 4.47
CA LEU A 39 12.53 -3.51 3.35
C LEU A 39 11.89 -2.23 3.89
N ASP A 40 12.45 -1.09 3.49
CA ASP A 40 11.97 0.22 3.90
C ASP A 40 11.31 0.91 2.70
N PHE A 41 10.00 1.14 2.81
CA PHE A 41 9.19 1.83 1.83
C PHE A 41 8.95 3.27 2.33
N PRO A 42 9.41 4.29 1.60
CA PRO A 42 9.33 5.68 2.07
C PRO A 42 7.90 6.25 2.05
N PHE A 43 6.95 5.56 1.40
CA PHE A 43 5.57 5.99 1.26
C PHE A 43 4.59 4.89 1.67
N GLU A 44 3.50 5.32 2.27
CA GLU A 44 2.35 4.49 2.60
C GLU A 44 1.50 4.26 1.33
N ALA A 45 0.62 3.28 1.39
CA ALA A 45 -0.28 2.92 0.29
C ALA A 45 -1.73 2.91 0.75
N VAL A 46 -2.65 3.07 -0.19
CA VAL A 46 -4.08 2.98 0.03
C VAL A 46 -4.70 1.95 -0.91
N GLY A 47 -5.65 1.16 -0.42
CA GLY A 47 -6.56 0.35 -1.23
C GLY A 47 -7.99 0.81 -0.99
N VAL A 48 -8.83 0.78 -2.04
CA VAL A 48 -10.14 1.44 -2.02
C VAL A 48 -11.27 0.46 -2.31
N LEU A 49 -12.19 0.33 -1.35
CA LEU A 49 -13.43 -0.42 -1.50
C LEU A 49 -14.52 0.54 -1.96
N VAL A 50 -14.73 0.62 -3.27
CA VAL A 50 -15.81 1.41 -3.88
C VAL A 50 -17.04 0.55 -4.04
N GLU A 51 -18.13 0.93 -3.37
CA GLU A 51 -19.40 0.21 -3.40
C GLU A 51 -20.47 1.02 -4.14
N ASN A 52 -21.30 0.36 -4.95
CA ASN A 52 -22.46 0.98 -5.58
C ASN A 52 -23.78 0.75 -4.81
N ASP A 53 -24.90 1.26 -5.33
CA ASP A 53 -26.22 1.09 -4.69
C ASP A 53 -26.79 -0.33 -4.73
N ARG A 54 -26.08 -1.27 -5.36
CA ARG A 54 -26.42 -2.69 -5.42
C ARG A 54 -25.50 -3.54 -4.54
N ASP A 55 -24.70 -2.92 -3.68
CA ASP A 55 -23.69 -3.55 -2.83
C ASP A 55 -22.63 -4.34 -3.62
N GLU A 56 -22.38 -3.92 -4.87
CA GLU A 56 -21.30 -4.45 -5.70
C GLU A 56 -20.03 -3.63 -5.51
N LEU A 57 -18.89 -4.29 -5.54
CA LEU A 57 -17.57 -3.66 -5.45
C LEU A 57 -16.95 -3.44 -6.82
N LEU A 58 -16.33 -2.27 -7.00
CA LEU A 58 -15.48 -1.99 -8.15
C LEU A 58 -14.16 -2.76 -8.05
N PHE A 59 -13.82 -3.43 -9.14
CA PHE A 59 -12.49 -4.00 -9.35
C PHE A 59 -11.95 -3.50 -10.68
N VAL A 60 -10.63 -3.30 -10.72
CA VAL A 60 -9.86 -3.10 -11.93
C VAL A 60 -9.19 -4.41 -12.33
N ARG A 61 -8.84 -4.55 -13.61
CA ARG A 61 -8.21 -5.76 -14.13
C ARG A 61 -6.92 -5.41 -14.85
N ALA A 62 -5.80 -5.58 -14.17
CA ALA A 62 -4.49 -5.18 -14.64
C ALA A 62 -3.57 -6.37 -14.90
N TYR A 63 -2.67 -6.22 -15.89
CA TYR A 63 -1.57 -7.16 -16.08
C TYR A 63 -0.39 -6.74 -15.20
N ARG A 64 -0.01 -7.59 -14.25
CA ARG A 64 1.11 -7.36 -13.34
C ARG A 64 2.37 -8.00 -13.92
N TYR A 65 3.29 -7.17 -14.40
CA TYR A 65 4.57 -7.61 -14.97
C TYR A 65 5.40 -8.51 -14.03
N VAL A 66 5.36 -8.24 -12.71
CA VAL A 66 6.16 -8.97 -11.71
C VAL A 66 5.65 -10.40 -11.50
N THR A 67 4.33 -10.61 -11.50
CA THR A 67 3.70 -11.94 -11.33
C THR A 67 3.38 -12.63 -12.66
N ASP A 68 3.53 -11.91 -13.78
CA ASP A 68 3.21 -12.37 -15.14
C ASP A 68 1.76 -12.88 -15.27
N ALA A 69 0.82 -12.12 -14.69
CA ALA A 69 -0.59 -12.51 -14.64
C ALA A 69 -1.52 -11.31 -14.83
N VAL A 70 -2.73 -11.60 -15.34
CA VAL A 70 -3.86 -10.65 -15.31
C VAL A 70 -4.64 -10.91 -14.04
N GLU A 71 -4.69 -9.92 -13.15
CA GLU A 71 -5.26 -10.03 -11.82
C GLU A 71 -6.47 -9.09 -11.67
N TRP A 72 -7.42 -9.47 -10.82
CA TRP A 72 -8.50 -8.60 -10.39
C TRP A 72 -8.08 -7.95 -9.08
N GLU A 73 -8.10 -6.62 -9.04
CA GLU A 73 -7.61 -5.85 -7.91
C GLU A 73 -8.62 -4.76 -7.55
N ILE A 74 -8.65 -4.38 -6.28
CA ILE A 74 -9.33 -3.14 -5.90
C ILE A 74 -8.44 -1.97 -6.31
N PRO A 75 -9.00 -0.79 -6.62
CA PRO A 75 -8.18 0.37 -6.88
C PRO A 75 -7.22 0.64 -5.73
N ALA A 76 -5.96 0.92 -6.04
CA ALA A 76 -4.94 1.06 -5.02
C ALA A 76 -3.72 1.81 -5.54
N GLY A 77 -3.11 2.60 -4.67
CA GLY A 77 -1.84 3.22 -5.01
C GLY A 77 -1.17 3.90 -3.84
N ARG A 78 -0.24 4.78 -4.16
CA ARG A 78 0.65 5.39 -3.19
C ARG A 78 -0.01 6.62 -2.58
N ILE A 79 0.19 6.83 -1.28
CA ILE A 79 -0.15 8.09 -0.64
C ILE A 79 0.99 9.08 -0.91
N GLU A 80 0.68 10.19 -1.58
CA GLU A 80 1.67 11.22 -1.89
C GLU A 80 2.04 12.07 -0.66
N GLU A 81 3.16 12.79 -0.74
CA GLU A 81 3.61 13.63 0.37
C GLU A 81 2.58 14.74 0.68
N GLY A 82 2.09 14.77 1.92
CA GLY A 82 1.06 15.71 2.35
C GLY A 82 -0.37 15.29 2.02
N GLU A 83 -0.56 14.14 1.36
CA GLU A 83 -1.87 13.57 1.06
C GLU A 83 -2.42 12.76 2.25
N SER A 84 -3.73 12.80 2.48
CA SER A 84 -4.40 11.88 3.42
C SER A 84 -4.81 10.60 2.70
N ALA A 85 -4.98 9.48 3.42
CA ALA A 85 -5.47 8.24 2.83
C ALA A 85 -6.80 8.43 2.07
N ALA A 86 -7.72 9.26 2.59
CA ALA A 86 -8.98 9.57 1.92
C ALA A 86 -8.79 10.38 0.62
N ALA A 87 -7.83 11.30 0.58
CA ALA A 87 -7.51 12.07 -0.62
C ALA A 87 -6.84 11.18 -1.69
N ALA A 88 -5.88 10.34 -1.27
CA ALA A 88 -5.23 9.36 -2.13
C ALA A 88 -6.26 8.39 -2.72
N ALA A 89 -7.14 7.82 -1.89
CA ALA A 89 -8.19 6.91 -2.34
C ALA A 89 -9.07 7.53 -3.41
N ARG A 90 -9.41 8.82 -3.28
CA ARG A 90 -10.23 9.53 -4.28
C ARG A 90 -9.49 9.68 -5.60
N ARG A 91 -8.20 10.01 -5.55
CA ARG A 91 -7.35 10.21 -6.73
C ARG A 91 -7.16 8.89 -7.47
N GLU A 92 -6.68 7.85 -6.78
CA GLU A 92 -6.38 6.53 -7.34
C GLU A 92 -7.61 5.89 -8.01
N VAL A 93 -8.81 5.98 -7.39
CA VAL A 93 -10.02 5.43 -8.03
C VAL A 93 -10.34 6.14 -9.35
N VAL A 94 -10.16 7.46 -9.42
CA VAL A 94 -10.41 8.20 -10.66
C VAL A 94 -9.36 7.84 -11.71
N GLU A 95 -8.09 7.79 -11.32
CA GLU A 95 -6.97 7.45 -12.21
C GLU A 95 -7.12 6.04 -12.81
N GLU A 96 -7.46 5.04 -12.00
CA GLU A 96 -7.52 3.63 -12.44
C GLU A 96 -8.87 3.18 -13.01
N SER A 97 -9.95 3.96 -12.85
CA SER A 97 -11.28 3.52 -13.29
C SER A 97 -12.17 4.60 -13.89
N GLY A 98 -11.82 5.87 -13.68
CA GLY A 98 -12.68 7.00 -14.00
C GLY A 98 -13.92 7.09 -13.11
N CYS A 99 -14.08 6.24 -12.10
CA CYS A 99 -15.23 6.30 -11.20
C CYS A 99 -15.10 7.50 -10.27
N LEU A 100 -16.15 8.33 -10.21
CA LEU A 100 -16.22 9.39 -9.20
C LEU A 100 -16.77 8.81 -7.90
N THR A 101 -16.30 9.29 -6.77
CA THR A 101 -16.62 8.73 -5.44
C THR A 101 -16.90 9.78 -4.38
N GLU A 102 -17.63 9.38 -3.35
CA GLU A 102 -17.96 10.19 -2.18
C GLU A 102 -17.96 9.36 -0.88
N GLY A 103 -17.91 10.06 0.27
CA GLY A 103 -17.95 9.41 1.58
C GLY A 103 -16.73 8.54 1.90
N HIS A 104 -15.53 9.05 1.66
CA HIS A 104 -14.28 8.33 1.92
C HIS A 104 -14.01 8.20 3.42
N GLU A 105 -14.02 6.97 3.90
CA GLU A 105 -13.76 6.61 5.29
C GLU A 105 -12.62 5.59 5.35
N GLU A 106 -11.54 5.90 6.07
CA GLU A 106 -10.52 4.91 6.40
C GLU A 106 -11.08 3.93 7.44
N ILE A 107 -11.15 2.64 7.08
CA ILE A 107 -11.77 1.61 7.91
C ILE A 107 -10.75 0.66 8.56
N TYR A 108 -9.55 0.57 8.00
CA TYR A 108 -8.53 -0.36 8.48
C TYR A 108 -7.14 0.01 7.97
N SER A 109 -6.12 -0.31 8.74
CA SER A 109 -4.71 -0.14 8.35
C SER A 109 -3.89 -1.35 8.78
N TYR A 110 -3.03 -1.82 7.89
CA TYR A 110 -2.23 -3.02 8.13
C TYR A 110 -0.88 -2.98 7.42
N TYR A 111 0.00 -3.86 7.88
CA TYR A 111 1.32 -4.09 7.30
C TYR A 111 1.27 -5.43 6.54
N PRO A 112 1.27 -5.46 5.20
CA PRO A 112 1.15 -6.71 4.43
C PRO A 112 2.33 -7.66 4.65
N MET A 113 3.49 -7.11 5.04
CA MET A 113 4.75 -7.85 5.23
C MET A 113 5.45 -7.47 6.54
N ASN A 114 4.69 -7.36 7.63
CA ASN A 114 5.15 -6.85 8.94
C ASN A 114 6.36 -7.57 9.58
N GLY A 115 6.75 -8.74 9.06
CA GLY A 115 7.94 -9.46 9.49
C GLY A 115 9.25 -8.90 8.92
N ILE A 116 9.20 -8.16 7.81
CA ILE A 116 10.40 -7.66 7.11
C ILE A 116 10.24 -6.26 6.49
N ALA A 117 9.03 -5.73 6.34
CA ALA A 117 8.77 -4.44 5.71
C ALA A 117 8.00 -3.49 6.63
N ASN A 118 8.24 -2.19 6.47
CA ASN A 118 7.48 -1.13 7.16
C ASN A 118 6.33 -0.56 6.31
N GLN A 119 6.06 -1.10 5.12
CA GLN A 119 4.97 -0.61 4.28
C GLN A 119 3.63 -0.74 5.02
N ILE A 120 2.87 0.35 5.05
CA ILE A 120 1.52 0.39 5.59
C ILE A 120 0.55 0.53 4.42
N PHE A 121 -0.51 -0.28 4.45
CA PHE A 121 -1.67 -0.13 3.59
C PHE A 121 -2.86 0.33 4.42
N HIS A 122 -3.47 1.43 4.00
CA HIS A 122 -4.74 1.94 4.49
C HIS A 122 -5.87 1.42 3.59
N ILE A 123 -6.98 0.97 4.18
CA ILE A 123 -8.18 0.60 3.44
C ILE A 123 -9.22 1.68 3.63
N VAL A 124 -9.62 2.29 2.53
CA VAL A 124 -10.68 3.31 2.49
C VAL A 124 -11.92 2.72 1.85
N ARG A 125 -13.07 2.90 2.50
CA ARG A 125 -14.38 2.60 1.92
C ARG A 125 -15.00 3.89 1.39
N CYS A 126 -15.65 3.82 0.23
CA CYS A 126 -16.43 4.92 -0.31
C CYS A 126 -17.59 4.41 -1.18
N ARG A 127 -18.46 5.32 -1.61
CA ARG A 127 -19.58 5.02 -2.51
C ARG A 127 -19.31 5.58 -3.91
N ALA A 128 -19.72 4.85 -4.93
CA ALA A 128 -19.73 5.33 -6.31
C ALA A 128 -20.71 6.51 -6.44
N ALA A 129 -20.25 7.61 -7.02
CA ALA A 129 -21.05 8.78 -7.32
C ALA A 129 -21.52 8.76 -8.78
N SER A 130 -22.47 9.64 -9.12
CA SER A 130 -22.93 9.79 -10.49
C SER A 130 -21.84 10.41 -11.38
N GLY A 131 -21.62 9.83 -12.57
CA GLY A 131 -20.68 10.35 -13.58
C GLY A 131 -19.41 9.51 -13.74
N THR A 132 -18.57 9.91 -14.70
CA THR A 132 -17.27 9.28 -14.99
C THR A 132 -16.23 10.34 -15.33
N GLY A 133 -15.04 10.24 -14.76
CA GLY A 133 -13.82 10.96 -15.17
C GLY A 133 -13.05 10.22 -16.27
N GLU A 134 -11.94 10.81 -16.71
CA GLU A 134 -10.96 10.14 -17.58
C GLU A 134 -10.04 9.26 -16.72
N PHE A 135 -9.70 8.05 -17.21
CA PHE A 135 -8.82 7.10 -16.53
C PHE A 135 -7.50 6.92 -17.29
N ASP A 136 -6.41 6.68 -16.58
CA ASP A 136 -5.10 6.40 -17.16
C ASP A 136 -5.04 4.96 -17.67
N ARG A 137 -4.67 4.80 -18.95
CA ARG A 137 -4.56 3.48 -19.59
C ARG A 137 -3.24 2.77 -19.31
N ASN A 138 -2.30 3.43 -18.63
CA ASN A 138 -1.02 2.83 -18.25
C ASN A 138 -1.07 2.21 -16.86
N GLU A 139 -2.12 2.47 -16.09
CA GLU A 139 -2.29 2.00 -14.71
C GLU A 139 -3.29 0.83 -14.61
N VAL A 140 -3.96 0.48 -15.72
CA VAL A 140 -4.98 -0.59 -15.82
C VAL A 140 -4.72 -1.52 -17.00
#